data_AF-A0A952GYY0-F1
#
_entry.id   AF-A0A952GYY0-F1
#
_cell.length_a   1.000
_cell.length_b   1.000
_cell.length_c   1.000
_cell.angle_alpha   90.00
_cell.angle_beta   90.00
_cell.angle_gamma   90.00
#
_symmetry.space_group_name_H-M   'P 1'
#
loop_
_entity.id
_entity.type
_entity.pdbx_description
1 polymer ?
#
loop_
_entity_poly.entity_id
_entity_poly.type
_entity_poly.pdbx_seq_one_letter_code
_entity_poly.pdbx_strand_id
1 'polypeptide(L)'
;MTPALLILLAAAAASAPSIQPATRAEVATQRAALERRFALEKAECEQRFSVSACLDELRQRRHDALAPLVRRENELAAEERNARAVAQRERVRERELGAAQDEGQRREKALIAATPLPPSAPASRPIRARSPEDVERARRQAEQKAEGDAAKRRAQAQAREQRQQKRIADHEAKEKARTKPAAAPLPLPAASGVN
;
A
#
# COMPACT_ATOMS: atom_id res chain seq x y z
N MET A 1 -39.33 -64.76 17.40
CA MET A 1 -37.90 -65.08 17.60
C MET A 1 -37.08 -64.21 16.65
N THR A 2 -36.66 -63.04 17.14
CA THR A 2 -35.74 -62.10 16.49
C THR A 2 -34.30 -62.56 16.70
N PRO A 3 -33.44 -62.52 15.68
CA PRO A 3 -32.41 -61.46 15.60
C PRO A 3 -32.09 -61.13 14.12
N ALA A 4 -31.31 -60.16 13.67
CA ALA A 4 -30.37 -59.21 14.24
C ALA A 4 -30.37 -58.00 13.29
N LEU A 5 -30.49 -56.78 13.79
CA LEU A 5 -30.10 -55.59 13.05
C LEU A 5 -29.37 -54.66 14.01
N LEU A 6 -28.09 -54.97 14.21
CA LEU A 6 -27.11 -54.11 14.83
C LEU A 6 -26.09 -53.78 13.75
N ILE A 7 -25.54 -52.57 13.86
CA ILE A 7 -24.51 -51.95 13.01
C ILE A 7 -25.10 -51.01 11.95
N LEU A 8 -25.30 -49.76 12.36
CA LEU A 8 -24.64 -48.64 11.69
C LEU A 8 -24.44 -47.53 12.73
N LEU A 9 -23.39 -47.70 13.55
CA LEU A 9 -22.92 -46.66 14.45
C LEU A 9 -22.34 -45.53 13.61
N ALA A 10 -22.94 -44.36 13.76
CA ALA A 10 -22.52 -43.10 13.18
C ALA A 10 -21.07 -42.77 13.60
N ALA A 11 -20.13 -42.86 12.65
CA ALA A 11 -18.87 -42.15 12.72
C ALA A 11 -19.09 -40.72 12.19
N ALA A 12 -19.86 -39.92 12.92
CA ALA A 12 -19.80 -38.47 12.78
C ALA A 12 -18.47 -38.04 13.44
N ALA A 13 -17.38 -38.13 12.68
CA ALA A 13 -16.11 -37.55 13.06
C ALA A 13 -16.34 -36.03 13.17
N ALA A 14 -16.56 -35.57 14.39
CA ALA A 14 -16.47 -34.18 14.77
C ALA A 14 -15.08 -33.70 14.32
N SER A 15 -15.06 -33.01 13.19
CA SER A 15 -13.91 -32.25 12.74
C SER A 15 -13.83 -31.06 13.69
N ALA A 16 -13.29 -31.28 14.88
CA ALA A 16 -12.81 -30.20 15.71
C ALA A 16 -11.85 -29.39 14.82
N PRO A 17 -12.07 -28.09 14.59
CA PRO A 17 -11.14 -27.30 13.81
C PRO A 17 -9.80 -27.39 14.52
N SER A 18 -8.83 -28.03 13.86
CA SER A 18 -7.46 -28.04 14.35
C SER A 18 -7.05 -26.58 14.54
N ILE A 19 -6.67 -26.23 15.77
CA ILE A 19 -6.09 -24.92 16.12
C ILE A 19 -4.64 -24.90 15.61
N GLN A 20 -4.45 -25.29 14.35
CA GLN A 20 -3.24 -25.01 13.60
C GLN A 20 -3.43 -23.60 13.03
N PRO A 21 -2.42 -22.72 13.11
CA PRO A 21 -2.52 -21.41 12.50
C PRO A 21 -2.66 -21.59 10.98
N ALA A 22 -3.89 -21.50 10.48
CA ALA A 22 -4.16 -21.72 9.07
C ALA A 22 -3.36 -20.72 8.24
N THR A 23 -2.63 -21.21 7.25
CA THR A 23 -1.86 -20.38 6.32
C THR A 23 -2.81 -19.59 5.41
N ARG A 24 -2.31 -18.54 4.76
CA ARG A 24 -3.12 -17.74 3.81
C ARG A 24 -3.72 -18.60 2.68
N ALA A 25 -2.96 -19.59 2.21
CA ALA A 25 -3.42 -20.51 1.17
C ALA A 25 -4.54 -21.44 1.68
N GLU A 26 -4.42 -21.94 2.91
CA GLU A 26 -5.45 -22.77 3.54
C GLU A 26 -6.75 -21.97 3.76
N VAL A 27 -6.66 -20.75 4.28
CA VAL A 27 -7.83 -19.88 4.49
C VAL A 27 -8.52 -19.57 3.17
N ALA A 28 -7.76 -19.26 2.12
CA ALA A 28 -8.31 -19.05 0.78
C ALA A 28 -9.00 -20.30 0.22
N THR A 29 -8.42 -21.48 0.46
CA THR A 29 -8.99 -22.76 0.03
C THR A 29 -10.30 -23.06 0.77
N GLN A 30 -10.33 -22.86 2.09
CA GLN A 30 -11.53 -23.02 2.92
C GLN A 30 -12.64 -22.07 2.49
N ARG A 31 -12.30 -20.80 2.23
CA ARG A 31 -13.24 -19.80 1.72
C ARG A 31 -13.82 -20.22 0.38
N ALA A 32 -12.99 -20.63 -0.56
CA ALA A 32 -13.44 -21.07 -1.88
C ALA A 32 -14.37 -22.31 -1.79
N ALA A 33 -14.09 -23.24 -0.87
CA ALA A 33 -14.95 -24.39 -0.63
C ALA A 33 -16.33 -23.98 -0.10
N LEU A 34 -16.38 -23.08 0.89
CA LEU A 34 -17.65 -22.55 1.40
C LEU A 34 -18.42 -21.77 0.34
N GLU A 35 -17.75 -20.90 -0.42
CA GLU A 35 -18.40 -20.13 -1.48
C GLU A 35 -18.99 -21.03 -2.57
N ARG A 36 -18.30 -22.11 -2.97
CA ARG A 36 -18.85 -23.10 -3.91
C ARG A 36 -20.09 -23.79 -3.36
N ARG A 37 -20.06 -24.21 -2.09
CA ARG A 37 -21.22 -24.81 -1.43
C ARG A 37 -22.42 -23.86 -1.42
N PHE A 38 -22.22 -22.61 -1.01
CA PHE A 38 -23.30 -21.61 -0.98
C PHE A 38 -23.81 -21.25 -2.38
N ALA A 39 -22.98 -21.36 -3.42
CA ALA A 39 -23.43 -21.18 -4.80
C ALA A 39 -24.40 -22.29 -5.24
N LEU A 40 -24.16 -23.54 -4.84
CA LEU A 40 -25.08 -24.66 -5.08
C LEU A 40 -26.39 -24.48 -4.30
N GLU A 41 -26.30 -24.18 -3.00
CA GLU A 41 -27.49 -23.92 -2.15
C GLU A 41 -28.32 -22.73 -2.68
N LYS A 42 -27.67 -21.73 -3.31
CA LYS A 42 -28.39 -20.62 -3.98
C LYS A 42 -29.21 -21.11 -5.16
N ALA A 43 -28.63 -21.95 -6.02
CA ALA A 43 -29.34 -22.52 -7.16
C ALA A 43 -30.53 -23.39 -6.70
N GLU A 44 -30.41 -24.09 -5.57
CA GLU A 44 -31.52 -24.82 -4.95
C GLU A 44 -32.62 -23.88 -4.44
N CYS A 45 -32.26 -22.77 -3.77
CA CYS A 45 -33.24 -21.78 -3.30
C CYS A 45 -34.05 -21.17 -4.45
N GLU A 46 -33.42 -20.95 -5.61
CA GLU A 46 -34.07 -20.39 -6.81
C GLU A 46 -35.15 -21.31 -7.38
N GLN A 47 -35.11 -22.61 -7.09
CA GLN A 47 -36.11 -23.58 -7.54
C GLN A 47 -37.29 -23.74 -6.57
N ARG A 48 -37.24 -23.13 -5.37
CA ARG A 48 -38.28 -23.26 -4.36
C ARG A 48 -39.41 -22.27 -4.60
N PHE A 49 -40.60 -22.56 -4.07
CA PHE A 49 -41.73 -21.63 -4.12
C PHE A 49 -41.48 -20.38 -3.26
N SER A 50 -40.84 -20.55 -2.09
CA SER A 50 -40.49 -19.47 -1.16
C SER A 50 -39.07 -18.92 -1.37
N VAL A 51 -38.74 -18.51 -2.60
CA VAL A 51 -37.38 -18.07 -2.99
C VAL A 51 -36.84 -16.97 -2.08
N SER A 52 -37.64 -15.95 -1.76
CA SER A 52 -37.20 -14.80 -0.96
C SER A 52 -36.71 -15.21 0.44
N ALA A 53 -37.56 -15.93 1.18
CA ALA A 53 -37.23 -16.42 2.52
C ALA A 53 -36.02 -17.36 2.49
N CYS A 54 -35.94 -18.26 1.49
CA CYS A 54 -34.78 -19.15 1.33
C CYS A 54 -33.49 -18.37 1.10
N LEU A 55 -33.51 -17.35 0.23
CA LEU A 55 -32.34 -16.53 -0.06
C LEU A 55 -31.93 -15.65 1.12
N ASP A 56 -32.87 -15.16 1.93
CA ASP A 56 -32.58 -14.41 3.16
C ASP A 56 -31.86 -15.28 4.18
N GLU A 57 -32.38 -16.47 4.48
CA GLU A 57 -31.72 -17.42 5.37
C GLU A 57 -30.35 -17.85 4.84
N LEU A 58 -30.23 -18.10 3.54
CA LEU A 58 -28.98 -18.47 2.90
C LEU A 58 -27.92 -17.37 3.04
N ARG A 59 -28.32 -16.11 2.87
CA ARG A 59 -27.44 -14.95 3.08
C ARG A 59 -26.93 -14.88 4.51
N GLN A 60 -27.80 -15.09 5.49
CA GLN A 60 -27.42 -15.09 6.90
C GLN A 60 -26.44 -16.23 7.21
N ARG A 61 -26.76 -17.47 6.80
CA ARG A 61 -25.85 -18.62 6.99
C ARG A 61 -24.50 -18.42 6.32
N ARG A 62 -24.49 -17.84 5.11
CA ARG A 62 -23.25 -17.53 4.39
C ARG A 62 -22.41 -16.50 5.13
N HIS A 63 -23.04 -15.42 5.62
CA HIS A 63 -22.37 -14.41 6.40
C HIS A 63 -21.71 -15.03 7.64
N ASP A 64 -22.46 -15.80 8.41
CA ASP A 64 -21.99 -16.37 9.68
C ASP A 64 -20.89 -17.43 9.47
N ALA A 65 -21.00 -18.23 8.40
CA ALA A 65 -19.97 -19.20 8.03
C ALA A 65 -18.67 -18.55 7.53
N LEU A 66 -18.76 -17.44 6.79
CA LEU A 66 -17.57 -16.73 6.26
C LEU A 66 -16.92 -15.80 7.29
N ALA A 67 -17.69 -15.27 8.26
CA ALA A 67 -17.20 -14.35 9.28
C ALA A 67 -15.89 -14.79 9.97
N PRO A 68 -15.73 -16.03 10.47
CA PRO A 68 -14.47 -16.47 11.09
C PRO A 68 -13.29 -16.46 10.11
N LEU A 69 -13.51 -16.85 8.84
CA LEU A 69 -12.45 -16.83 7.83
C LEU A 69 -12.04 -15.39 7.49
N VAL A 70 -13.00 -14.47 7.35
CA VAL A 70 -12.72 -13.06 7.11
C VAL A 70 -11.92 -12.44 8.26
N ARG A 71 -12.26 -12.78 9.51
CA ARG A 71 -11.46 -12.35 10.67
C ARG A 71 -10.02 -12.85 10.56
N ARG A 72 -9.83 -14.13 10.24
CA ARG A 72 -8.50 -14.73 10.07
C ARG A 72 -7.70 -14.09 8.92
N GLU A 73 -8.34 -13.81 7.79
CA GLU A 73 -7.71 -13.10 6.66
C GLU A 73 -7.22 -11.70 7.09
N ASN A 74 -8.02 -10.98 7.89
CA ASN A 74 -7.68 -9.66 8.39
C ASN A 74 -6.51 -9.69 9.38
N GLU A 75 -6.47 -10.69 10.27
CA GLU A 75 -5.36 -10.93 11.20
C GLU A 75 -4.06 -11.17 10.44
N LEU A 76 -4.05 -12.12 9.49
CA LEU A 76 -2.89 -12.41 8.66
C LEU A 76 -2.42 -11.17 7.87
N ALA A 77 -3.35 -10.38 7.35
CA ALA A 77 -3.02 -9.14 6.65
C ALA A 77 -2.43 -8.07 7.59
N ALA A 78 -2.88 -8.01 8.85
CA ALA A 78 -2.32 -7.12 9.86
C ALA A 78 -0.90 -7.53 10.26
N GLU A 79 -0.66 -8.82 10.48
CA GLU A 79 0.67 -9.37 10.74
C GLU A 79 1.65 -9.02 9.61
N GLU A 80 1.24 -9.19 8.35
CA GLU A 80 2.08 -8.87 7.19
C GLU A 80 2.37 -7.35 7.09
N ARG A 81 1.40 -6.49 7.41
CA ARG A 81 1.63 -5.04 7.49
C ARG A 81 2.62 -4.68 8.59
N ASN A 82 2.50 -5.30 9.76
CA ASN A 82 3.40 -5.06 10.89
C ASN A 82 4.83 -5.51 10.55
N ALA A 83 5.00 -6.70 9.97
CA ALA A 83 6.30 -7.19 9.52
C ALA A 83 6.96 -6.24 8.51
N ARG A 84 6.20 -5.75 7.53
CA ARG A 84 6.69 -4.74 6.56
C ARG A 84 7.09 -3.43 7.23
N ALA A 85 6.33 -2.97 8.21
CA ALA A 85 6.63 -1.75 8.94
C ALA A 85 7.91 -1.88 9.78
N VAL A 86 8.11 -3.01 10.46
CA VAL A 86 9.34 -3.31 11.21
C VAL A 86 10.54 -3.34 10.27
N ALA A 87 10.47 -4.11 9.18
CA ALA A 87 11.55 -4.20 8.21
C ALA A 87 11.89 -2.83 7.59
N GLN A 88 10.89 -1.95 7.40
CA GLN A 88 11.13 -0.58 6.93
C GLN A 88 11.86 0.27 7.99
N ARG A 89 11.49 0.16 9.26
CA ARG A 89 12.16 0.88 10.36
C ARG A 89 13.62 0.44 10.48
N GLU A 90 13.88 -0.85 10.36
CA GLU A 90 15.26 -1.40 10.37
C GLU A 90 16.08 -0.84 9.22
N ARG A 91 15.56 -0.86 7.97
CA ARG A 91 16.24 -0.26 6.81
C ARG A 91 16.54 1.22 6.98
N VAL A 92 15.63 1.98 7.59
CA VAL A 92 15.84 3.41 7.87
C VAL A 92 16.94 3.58 8.91
N ARG A 93 16.90 2.83 10.01
CA ARG A 93 17.91 2.86 11.07
C ARG A 93 19.30 2.51 10.53
N GLU A 94 19.42 1.48 9.70
CA GLU A 94 20.68 1.11 9.05
C GLU A 94 21.24 2.24 8.19
N ARG A 95 20.37 2.91 7.40
CA ARG A 95 20.78 4.06 6.59
C ARG A 95 21.23 5.24 7.44
N GLU A 96 20.52 5.53 8.52
CA GLU A 96 20.88 6.60 9.45
C GLU A 96 22.22 6.34 10.13
N LEU A 97 22.46 5.10 10.57
CA LEU A 97 23.75 4.70 11.14
C LEU A 97 24.89 4.82 10.12
N GLY A 98 24.68 4.36 8.88
CA GLY A 98 25.66 4.52 7.81
C GLY A 98 25.95 5.99 7.50
N ALA A 99 24.91 6.82 7.37
CA ALA A 99 25.06 8.25 7.12
C ALA A 99 25.80 8.97 8.26
N ALA A 100 25.52 8.62 9.52
CA ALA A 100 26.21 9.17 10.68
C ALA A 100 27.70 8.79 10.71
N GLN A 101 28.03 7.55 10.35
CA GLN A 101 29.43 7.09 10.23
C GLN A 101 30.16 7.85 9.12
N ASP A 102 29.55 7.98 7.95
CA ASP A 102 30.12 8.72 6.82
C ASP A 102 30.35 10.19 7.17
N GLU A 103 29.41 10.82 7.88
CA GLU A 103 29.54 12.19 8.35
C GLU A 103 30.68 12.33 9.38
N GLY A 104 30.78 11.39 10.32
CA GLY A 104 31.88 11.32 11.29
C GLY A 104 33.24 11.24 10.60
N GLN A 105 33.40 10.34 9.62
CA GLN A 105 34.62 10.20 8.84
C GLN A 105 34.96 11.46 8.03
N ARG A 106 33.94 12.14 7.46
CA ARG A 106 34.14 13.42 6.75
C ARG A 106 34.63 14.51 7.68
N ARG A 107 34.05 14.61 8.88
CA ARG A 107 34.46 15.57 9.92
C ARG A 107 35.89 15.30 10.38
N GLU A 108 36.24 14.05 10.66
CA GLU A 108 37.60 13.66 11.04
C GLU A 108 38.62 14.03 9.96
N LYS A 109 38.35 13.68 8.69
CA LYS A 109 39.20 14.07 7.55
C LYS A 109 39.36 15.58 7.44
N ALA A 110 38.30 16.35 7.66
CA ALA A 110 38.36 17.81 7.64
C ALA A 110 39.21 18.38 8.79
N LEU A 111 39.13 17.81 10.00
CA LEU A 111 39.96 18.21 11.14
C LEU A 111 41.45 17.91 10.89
N ILE A 112 41.77 16.72 10.37
CA ILE A 112 43.15 16.35 10.01
C ILE A 112 43.70 17.31 8.95
N ALA A 113 42.91 17.62 7.91
CA ALA A 113 43.30 18.57 6.88
C ALA A 113 43.47 20.02 7.38
N ALA A 114 42.78 20.39 8.46
CA ALA A 114 42.87 21.70 9.09
C ALA A 114 44.06 21.83 10.06
N THR A 115 44.77 20.74 10.38
CA THR A 115 46.00 20.80 11.17
C THR A 115 47.02 21.66 10.43
N PRO A 116 47.47 22.80 10.98
CA PRO A 116 48.39 23.68 10.28
C PRO A 116 49.70 22.93 10.05
N LEU A 117 50.06 22.70 8.79
CA LEU A 117 51.43 22.35 8.45
C LEU A 117 52.34 23.42 9.07
N PRO A 118 53.53 23.06 9.59
CA PRO A 118 54.52 24.06 9.97
C PRO A 118 54.69 25.03 8.80
N PRO A 119 54.95 26.34 9.04
CA PRO A 119 55.14 27.30 7.98
C PRO A 119 56.35 26.86 7.14
N SER A 120 56.07 26.06 6.12
CA SER A 120 56.88 25.93 4.93
C SER A 120 56.94 27.35 4.40
N ALA A 121 58.10 27.99 4.58
CA ALA A 121 58.38 29.27 3.96
C ALA A 121 57.89 29.16 2.52
N PRO A 122 56.97 30.03 2.07
CA PRO A 122 56.44 29.90 0.74
C PRO A 122 57.64 30.00 -0.20
N ALA A 123 57.96 28.91 -0.90
CA ALA A 123 58.65 29.06 -2.16
C ALA A 123 57.73 29.97 -2.95
N SER A 124 58.16 31.23 -3.09
CA SER A 124 57.44 32.31 -3.74
C SER A 124 57.15 31.89 -5.17
N ARG A 125 56.08 31.11 -5.37
CA ARG A 125 55.41 31.04 -6.65
C ARG A 125 54.91 32.46 -6.85
N PRO A 126 55.33 33.16 -7.92
CA PRO A 126 54.84 34.49 -8.15
C PRO A 126 53.31 34.39 -8.16
N ILE A 127 52.66 35.12 -7.26
CA ILE A 127 51.26 35.45 -7.42
C ILE A 127 51.24 36.20 -8.74
N ARG A 128 50.98 35.49 -9.85
CA ARG A 128 50.57 36.15 -11.07
C ARG A 128 49.31 36.88 -10.66
N ALA A 129 49.41 38.20 -10.55
CA ALA A 129 48.25 39.07 -10.44
C ALA A 129 47.30 38.59 -11.53
N ARG A 130 46.16 38.01 -11.15
CA ARG A 130 45.14 37.61 -12.11
C ARG A 130 44.84 38.87 -12.90
N SER A 131 45.00 38.78 -14.22
CA SER A 131 44.71 39.93 -15.04
C SER A 131 43.25 40.34 -14.78
N PRO A 132 42.91 41.63 -14.86
CA PRO A 132 41.51 42.07 -14.77
C PRO A 132 40.59 41.28 -15.73
N GLU A 133 41.13 40.81 -16.86
CA GLU A 133 40.44 39.98 -17.84
C GLU A 133 40.10 38.56 -17.34
N ASP A 134 40.98 37.95 -16.53
CA ASP A 134 40.73 36.62 -15.95
C ASP A 134 39.63 36.67 -14.88
N VAL A 135 39.57 37.77 -14.13
CA VAL A 135 38.52 38.01 -13.13
C VAL A 135 37.17 38.21 -13.81
N GLU A 136 37.13 39.00 -14.89
CA GLU A 136 35.90 39.21 -15.66
C GLU A 136 35.42 37.92 -16.33
N ARG A 137 36.34 37.11 -16.88
CA ARG A 137 36.02 35.80 -17.47
C ARG A 137 35.45 34.83 -16.43
N ALA A 138 36.04 34.80 -15.23
CA ALA A 138 35.53 33.98 -14.13
C ALA A 138 34.14 34.45 -13.67
N ARG A 139 33.88 35.76 -13.62
CA ARG A 139 32.56 36.31 -13.29
C ARG A 139 31.50 35.88 -14.29
N ARG A 140 31.76 36.05 -15.59
CA ARG A 140 30.84 35.63 -16.66
C ARG A 140 30.56 34.12 -16.63
N GLN A 141 31.57 33.30 -16.36
CA GLN A 141 31.37 31.85 -16.22
C GLN A 141 30.53 31.49 -14.98
N ALA A 142 30.69 32.21 -13.87
CA ALA A 142 29.89 32.02 -12.68
C ALA A 142 28.43 32.42 -12.92
N GLU A 143 28.19 33.54 -13.61
CA GLU A 143 26.86 34.01 -13.99
C GLU A 143 26.15 33.00 -14.91
N GLN A 144 26.82 32.51 -15.97
CA GLN A 144 26.26 31.50 -16.88
C GLN A 144 25.91 30.19 -16.15
N LYS A 145 26.76 29.75 -15.21
CA LYS A 145 26.47 28.57 -14.38
C LYS A 145 25.27 28.81 -13.47
N ALA A 146 25.20 29.98 -12.82
CA ALA A 146 24.09 30.34 -11.94
C ALA A 146 22.76 30.40 -12.69
N GLU A 147 22.76 30.95 -13.91
CA GLU A 147 21.59 30.97 -14.79
C GLU A 147 21.16 29.57 -15.21
N GLY A 148 22.11 28.71 -15.62
CA GLY A 148 21.82 27.32 -15.97
C GLY A 148 21.23 26.51 -14.81
N ASP A 149 21.75 26.71 -13.60
CA ASP A 149 21.23 26.06 -12.40
C ASP A 149 19.86 26.62 -11.98
N ALA A 150 19.64 27.92 -12.14
CA ALA A 150 18.33 28.53 -11.91
C ALA A 150 17.28 27.98 -12.90
N ALA A 151 17.62 27.84 -14.18
CA ALA A 151 16.75 27.25 -15.19
C ALA A 151 16.41 25.79 -14.87
N LYS A 152 17.38 24.98 -14.46
CA LYS A 152 17.15 23.60 -14.01
C LYS A 152 16.22 23.54 -12.82
N ARG A 153 16.39 24.42 -11.82
CA ARG A 153 15.51 24.48 -10.65
C ARG A 153 14.07 24.81 -11.03
N ARG A 154 13.86 25.78 -11.94
CA ARG A 154 12.52 26.12 -12.46
C ARG A 154 11.87 24.95 -13.19
N ALA A 155 12.60 24.27 -14.08
CA ALA A 155 12.10 23.10 -14.79
C ALA A 155 11.73 21.95 -13.84
N GLN A 156 12.55 21.70 -12.82
CA GLN A 156 12.26 20.68 -11.80
C GLN A 156 11.03 21.04 -10.95
N ALA A 157 10.85 22.32 -10.58
CA ALA A 157 9.67 22.78 -9.85
C ALA A 157 8.40 22.58 -10.68
N GLN A 158 8.40 23.01 -11.94
CA GLN A 158 7.28 22.80 -12.86
C GLN A 158 6.95 21.31 -13.07
N ALA A 159 7.97 20.46 -13.21
CA ALA A 159 7.76 19.02 -13.34
C ALA A 159 7.14 18.40 -12.07
N ARG A 160 7.48 18.91 -10.88
CA ARG A 160 6.88 18.48 -9.60
C ARG A 160 5.42 18.91 -9.51
N GLU A 161 5.12 20.15 -9.86
CA GLU A 161 3.75 20.69 -9.89
C GLU A 161 2.85 19.91 -10.84
N GLN A 162 3.32 19.63 -12.07
CA GLN A 162 2.57 18.83 -13.05
C GLN A 162 2.30 17.41 -12.53
N ARG A 163 3.29 16.77 -11.91
CA ARG A 163 3.10 15.44 -11.29
C ARG A 163 2.08 15.49 -10.15
N GLN A 164 2.10 16.54 -9.34
CA GLN A 164 1.15 16.71 -8.25
C GLN A 164 -0.27 16.92 -8.78
N GLN A 165 -0.46 17.81 -9.76
CA GLN A 165 -1.75 18.05 -10.41
C GLN A 165 -2.31 16.76 -11.03
N LYS A 166 -1.46 15.99 -11.72
CA LYS A 166 -1.87 14.69 -12.28
C LYS A 166 -2.35 13.71 -11.20
N ARG A 167 -1.64 13.62 -10.07
CA ARG A 167 -2.06 12.75 -8.95
C ARG A 167 -3.41 13.18 -8.35
N ILE A 168 -3.65 14.49 -8.24
CA ILE A 168 -4.93 15.02 -7.75
C ILE A 168 -6.04 14.68 -8.74
N ALA A 169 -5.85 14.95 -10.03
CA ALA A 169 -6.83 14.62 -11.06
C ALA A 169 -7.14 13.11 -11.14
N ASP A 170 -6.12 12.26 -11.06
CA ASP A 170 -6.28 10.79 -11.04
C ASP A 170 -7.08 10.34 -9.81
N HIS A 171 -6.85 10.96 -8.65
CA HIS A 171 -7.58 10.65 -7.43
C HIS A 171 -9.05 11.08 -7.55
N GLU A 172 -9.32 12.30 -8.01
CA GLU A 172 -10.67 12.80 -8.24
C GLU A 172 -11.45 11.95 -9.25
N ALA A 173 -10.80 11.52 -10.34
CA ALA A 173 -11.42 10.63 -11.32
C ALA A 173 -11.82 9.29 -10.70
N LYS A 174 -10.98 8.71 -9.84
CA LYS A 174 -11.29 7.47 -9.12
C LYS A 174 -12.44 7.64 -8.14
N GLU A 175 -12.50 8.75 -7.42
CA GLU A 175 -13.60 9.04 -6.48
C GLU A 175 -14.93 9.24 -7.21
N LYS A 176 -14.93 9.95 -8.35
CA LYS A 176 -16.12 10.09 -9.22
C LYS A 176 -16.57 8.74 -9.80
N ALA A 177 -15.63 7.87 -10.18
CA ALA A 177 -15.97 6.52 -10.66
C ALA A 177 -16.57 5.63 -9.57
N ARG A 178 -16.20 5.85 -8.29
CA ARG A 178 -16.73 5.12 -7.14
C ARG A 178 -18.12 5.60 -6.72
N THR A 179 -18.39 6.89 -6.87
CA THR A 179 -19.67 7.51 -6.51
C THR A 179 -20.64 7.44 -7.70
N LYS A 180 -21.42 6.35 -7.78
CA LYS A 180 -22.56 6.29 -8.72
C LYS A 180 -23.54 7.42 -8.40
N PRO A 181 -24.03 8.18 -9.40
CA PRO A 181 -25.09 9.16 -9.16
C PRO A 181 -26.31 8.44 -8.58
N ALA A 182 -26.93 9.05 -7.58
CA ALA A 182 -28.20 8.57 -7.04
C ALA A 182 -29.21 8.45 -8.18
N ALA A 183 -29.83 7.29 -8.30
CA ALA A 183 -30.80 7.02 -9.34
C ALA A 183 -31.93 8.07 -9.27
N ALA A 184 -32.35 8.57 -10.43
CA ALA A 184 -33.48 9.49 -10.53
C ALA A 184 -34.72 8.88 -9.84
N PRO A 185 -35.46 9.65 -9.04
CA PRO A 185 -36.65 9.14 -8.36
C PRO A 185 -37.63 8.64 -9.42
N LEU A 186 -38.10 7.40 -9.22
CA LEU A 186 -39.08 6.77 -10.10
C LEU A 186 -40.35 7.64 -10.16
N PRO A 187 -40.98 7.78 -11.34
CA PRO A 187 -42.23 8.52 -11.46
C PRO A 187 -43.29 7.86 -10.57
N LEU A 188 -43.81 8.64 -9.62
CA LEU A 188 -44.93 8.20 -8.80
C LEU A 188 -46.13 7.94 -9.71
N PRO A 189 -46.77 6.76 -9.65
CA PRO A 189 -47.96 6.50 -10.44
C PRO A 189 -49.03 7.52 -10.04
N ALA A 190 -49.53 8.27 -11.02
CA ALA A 190 -50.71 9.09 -10.84
C ALA A 190 -51.84 8.18 -10.36
N ALA A 191 -52.38 8.49 -9.19
CA ALA A 191 -53.47 7.74 -8.59
C ALA A 191 -54.62 7.61 -9.59
N SER A 192 -54.93 6.37 -9.98
CA SER A 192 -56.19 6.01 -10.62
C SER A 192 -57.32 6.23 -9.60
N GLY A 193 -57.86 7.44 -9.53
CA GLY A 193 -59.19 7.72 -8.94
C GLY A 193 -60.18 7.81 -10.09
N VAL A 194 -61.02 6.81 -10.33
CA VAL A 194 -62.35 6.66 -9.71
C VAL A 194 -63.17 7.96 -9.82
N ASN A 195 -63.81 8.14 -10.97
CA ASN A 195 -65.26 8.35 -11.11
C ASN A 195 -65.68 8.08 -12.56
#